data_AF-A0A316QHU3-F1
#
_entry.id   AF-A0A316QHU3-F1
#
_cell.length_a   1.000
_cell.length_b   1.000
_cell.length_c   1.000
_cell.angle_alpha   90.00
_cell.angle_beta   90.00
_cell.angle_gamma   90.00
#
_symmetry.space_group_name_H-M   'P 1'
#
loop_
_entity.id
_entity.type
_entity.pdbx_description
1 polymer ?
#
loop_
_entity_poly.entity_id
_entity_poly.type
_entity_poly.pdbx_seq_one_letter_code
_entity_poly.pdbx_strand_id
1 'polypeptide(L)' 'MIEDIKARLREEIKRSGMTTVELARRVGVSSEMITQYCTTKKLPRLDTFARLCQVLDVSADYILGIDK' A
#
# COMPACT_ATOMS: atom_id res chain seq x y z
N MET A 1 9.83 10.56 7.48
CA MET A 1 9.58 10.73 6.03
C MET A 1 9.14 9.43 5.36
N ILE A 2 9.99 8.40 5.21
CA ILE A 2 9.54 7.09 4.65
C ILE A 2 8.61 6.32 5.61
N GLU A 3 8.77 6.51 6.92
CA GLU A 3 7.93 5.84 7.93
C GLU A 3 6.48 6.32 7.92
N ASP A 4 6.23 7.62 7.69
CA ASP A 4 4.89 8.18 7.49
C ASP A 4 4.16 7.56 6.30
N ILE A 5 4.86 7.44 5.16
CA ILE A 5 4.29 6.87 3.92
C ILE A 5 3.81 5.43 4.18
N LYS A 6 4.60 4.66 4.92
CA LYS A 6 4.22 3.29 5.31
C LYS A 6 3.05 3.27 6.28
N ALA A 7 3.03 4.18 7.25
CA ALA A 7 1.94 4.26 8.21
C ALA A 7 0.61 4.52 7.49
N ARG A 8 0.57 5.53 6.60
CA ARG A 8 -0.61 5.86 5.79
C ARG A 8 -1.02 4.71 4.88
N LEU A 9 -0.07 4.13 4.14
CA LEU A 9 -0.37 2.97 3.29
C LEU A 9 -0.97 1.81 4.10
N ARG A 10 -0.41 1.52 5.28
CA ARG A 10 -0.93 0.46 6.15
C ARG A 10 -2.31 0.80 6.70
N GLU A 11 -2.57 2.05 7.03
CA GLU A 11 -3.89 2.51 7.48
C GLU A 11 -4.93 2.39 6.36
N GLU A 12 -4.60 2.80 5.13
CA GLU A 12 -5.50 2.66 3.98
C GLU A 12 -5.78 1.21 3.63
N ILE A 13 -4.76 0.34 3.71
CA ILE A 13 -4.96 -1.11 3.57
C ILE A 13 -5.93 -1.63 4.64
N LYS A 14 -5.80 -1.19 5.89
CA LYS A 14 -6.76 -1.57 6.95
C LYS A 14 -8.15 -1.00 6.72
N ARG A 15 -8.25 0.26 6.28
CA ARG A 15 -9.52 0.94 5.97
C ARG A 15 -10.25 0.30 4.80
N SER A 16 -9.53 -0.24 3.83
CA SER A 16 -10.12 -0.93 2.67
C SER A 16 -10.94 -2.17 3.04
N GLY A 17 -10.75 -2.73 4.25
CA GLY A 17 -11.40 -3.96 4.69
C GLY A 17 -10.96 -5.22 3.92
N MET A 18 -9.98 -5.11 3.02
CA MET A 18 -9.49 -6.24 2.22
C MET A 18 -8.50 -7.08 3.02
N THR A 19 -8.55 -8.40 2.81
CA THR A 19 -7.49 -9.28 3.32
C THR A 19 -6.21 -9.10 2.50
N THR A 20 -5.06 -9.45 3.07
CA THR A 20 -3.77 -9.38 2.35
C THR A 20 -3.76 -10.26 1.10
N VAL A 21 -4.51 -11.36 1.10
CA VAL A 21 -4.67 -12.26 -0.07
C VAL A 21 -5.50 -11.60 -1.16
N GLU A 22 -6.61 -10.96 -0.80
CA GLU A 22 -7.47 -10.25 -1.75
C GLU A 22 -6.73 -9.06 -2.39
N LEU A 23 -6.06 -8.26 -1.55
CA LEU A 23 -5.26 -7.14 -2.01
C LEU A 23 -4.13 -7.59 -2.93
N ALA A 24 -3.43 -8.67 -2.59
CA ALA A 24 -2.37 -9.24 -3.41
C ALA A 24 -2.87 -9.68 -4.78
N ARG A 25 -4.04 -10.34 -4.84
CA ARG A 25 -4.68 -10.75 -6.11
C ARG A 25 -5.02 -9.56 -6.99
N ARG A 26 -5.62 -8.51 -6.41
CA ARG A 26 -6.00 -7.29 -7.15
C ARG A 26 -4.80 -6.49 -7.65
N VAL A 27 -3.75 -6.38 -6.84
CA VAL A 27 -2.51 -5.68 -7.19
C VAL A 27 -1.65 -6.51 -8.16
N GLY A 28 -1.83 -7.84 -8.18
CA GLY A 28 -1.05 -8.76 -9.00
C GLY A 28 0.33 -9.04 -8.40
N VAL A 29 0.41 -9.19 -7.08
CA VAL A 29 1.62 -9.56 -6.33
C VAL A 29 1.33 -10.74 -5.40
N SER A 30 2.36 -11.27 -4.73
CA SER A 30 2.13 -12.31 -3.72
C SER A 30 1.60 -11.71 -2.41
N SER A 31 0.79 -12.49 -1.69
CA SER A 31 0.30 -12.15 -0.34
C SER A 31 1.44 -11.90 0.65
N GLU A 32 2.58 -12.57 0.44
CA GLU A 32 3.80 -12.38 1.21
C GLU A 32 4.42 -11.00 0.97
N MET A 33 4.42 -10.50 -0.27
CA MET A 33 4.89 -9.14 -0.57
C MET A 33 4.02 -8.08 0.11
N ILE A 34 2.70 -8.22 0.06
CA ILE A 34 1.79 -7.33 0.80
C ILE A 34 2.07 -7.36 2.30
N THR A 35 2.28 -8.56 2.85
CA THR A 35 2.62 -8.72 4.27
C THR A 35 3.94 -8.03 4.59
N GLN A 36 4.97 -8.20 3.75
CA GLN A 36 6.26 -7.52 3.90
C GLN A 36 6.11 -6.00 3.89
N TYR A 37 5.23 -5.41 3.08
CA TYR A 37 5.00 -3.96 3.09
C TYR A 37 4.38 -3.47 4.40
N CYS A 38 3.57 -4.30 5.06
CA CYS A 38 2.91 -3.97 6.32
C CYS A 38 3.79 -4.22 7.57
N THR A 39 4.69 -5.21 7.51
CA THR A 39 5.45 -5.66 8.68
C THR A 39 6.94 -5.29 8.64
N THR A 40 7.52 -5.14 7.44
CA THR A 40 8.95 -4.88 7.27
C THR A 40 9.21 -3.43 6.82
N LYS A 41 10.49 -3.06 6.74
CA LYS A 41 10.90 -1.75 6.19
C LYS A 41 10.92 -1.72 4.65
N LYS A 42 10.42 -2.75 3.96
CA LYS A 42 10.40 -2.82 2.50
C LYS A 42 9.27 -1.95 1.94
N LEU A 43 9.56 -1.20 0.88
CA LEU A 43 8.55 -0.45 0.13
C LEU A 43 8.17 -1.20 -1.15
N PRO A 44 6.92 -1.06 -1.62
CA PRO A 44 6.56 -1.49 -2.96
C PRO A 44 7.37 -0.72 -4.00
N ARG A 45 7.66 -1.35 -5.14
CA ARG A 45 8.17 -0.62 -6.30
C ARG A 45 7.10 0.34 -6.80
N LEU A 46 7.51 1.34 -7.60
CA LEU A 46 6.60 2.35 -8.13
C LEU A 46 5.40 1.75 -8.87
N ASP A 47 5.62 0.68 -9.65
CA ASP A 47 4.54 -0.03 -10.36
C ASP A 47 3.53 -0.71 -9.41
N THR A 48 4.00 -1.25 -8.28
CA THR A 48 3.19 -1.95 -7.30
C THR A 48 2.47 -0.93 -6.42
N PHE A 49 3.14 0.17 -6.12
CA PHE A 49 2.59 1.31 -5.38
C PHE A 49 1.43 1.96 -6.15
N ALA A 50 1.61 2.25 -7.44
CA ALA A 50 0.55 2.81 -8.28
C ALA A 50 -0.68 1.89 -8.32
N ARG A 51 -0.46 0.57 -8.45
CA ARG A 51 -1.53 -0.42 -8.42
C ARG A 51 -2.20 -0.50 -7.05
N LEU A 52 -1.44 -0.42 -5.96
CA LEU A 52 -1.99 -0.35 -4.60
C LEU A 52 -2.90 0.87 -4.44
N CYS A 53 -2.44 2.06 -4.85
CA CYS A 53 -3.23 3.28 -4.82
C CYS A 53 -4.54 3.13 -5.61
N GLN A 54 -4.49 2.55 -6.82
CA GLN A 54 -5.69 2.29 -7.62
C GLN A 54 -6.65 1.31 -6.95
N VAL A 55 -6.14 0.21 -6.38
CA VAL A 55 -6.99 -0.83 -5.74
C VAL A 55 -7.61 -0.33 -4.43
N LEU A 56 -6.86 0.49 -3.69
CA LEU A 56 -7.29 1.08 -2.43
C LEU A 56 -8.12 2.36 -2.63
N ASP A 57 -8.29 2.82 -3.87
CA ASP A 57 -8.98 4.05 -4.23
C ASP A 57 -8.43 5.29 -3.47
N VAL A 58 -7.10 5.38 -3.36
CA VAL A 58 -6.41 6.44 -2.63
C VAL A 58 -5.39 7.15 -3.52
N SER A 59 -5.27 8.48 -3.36
CA SER A 59 -4.27 9.27 -4.08
C SER A 59 -2.85 8.93 -3.62
N ALA A 60 -1.94 8.80 -4.59
CA ALA A 60 -0.51 8.70 -4.32
C ALA A 60 0.01 9.92 -3.54
N ASP A 61 -0.51 11.11 -3.82
CA ASP A 61 -0.08 12.35 -3.17
C ASP A 61 -0.35 12.34 -1.66
N TYR A 62 -1.50 11.79 -1.27
CA TYR A 62 -1.89 11.61 0.13
C TYR A 62 -0.97 10.63 0.86
N ILE A 63 -0.71 9.47 0.24
CA ILE A 63 0.16 8.44 0.81
C ILE A 63 1.60 8.95 0.92
N LEU A 64 2.09 9.68 -0.09
CA LEU A 64 3.43 10.27 -0.12
C LEU A 64 3.56 11.52 0.77
N GLY A 65 2.45 12.13 1.16
CA GLY A 65 2.43 13.36 1.96
C GLY A 65 2.92 14.59 1.22
N ILE A 66 2.70 14.61 -0.09
CA ILE A 66 2.99 15.75 -0.96
C ILE A 66 1.73 16.60 -1.23
N ASP A 67 0.55 16.07 -0.87
CA ASP A 67 -0.69 16.82 -0.77
C ASP A 67 -0.59 17.85 0.38
N LYS A 68 -0.90 19.12 0.10
CA LYS A 68 -0.77 20.26 1.03
C LYS A 68 -2.11 20.64 1.64
#